data_AF-A0A4R4XJL6-F1
#
_entry.id   AF-A0A4R4XJL6-F1
#
_cell.length_a   1.000
_cell.length_b   1.000
_cell.length_c   1.000
_cell.angle_alpha   90.00
_cell.angle_beta   90.00
_cell.angle_gamma   90.00
#
_symmetry.space_group_name_H-M   'P 1'
#
loop_
_entity.id
_entity.type
_entity.pdbx_description
1 polymer ?
#
loop_
_entity_poly.entity_id
_entity_poly.type
_entity_poly.pdbx_seq_one_letter_code
_entity_poly.pdbx_strand_id
1 'polypeptide(L)' 'MCAVEECPRCGWPESEAYEVLSRHLTSEGVVTYTRCACGEVQVRVLRFEASPVTPLHRTRPSGASG' A
#
# COMPACT_ATOMS: atom_id res chain seq x y z
N MET A 1 19.87 7.02 -2.49
CA MET A 1 19.59 7.04 -3.94
C MET A 1 18.39 6.14 -4.12
N CYS A 2 17.19 6.71 -4.29
CA CYS A 2 15.97 5.91 -4.45
C CYS A 2 16.06 5.21 -5.81
N ALA A 3 16.02 3.87 -5.83
CA ALA A 3 15.95 3.10 -7.06
C ALA A 3 14.62 3.46 -7.74
N VAL A 4 14.71 4.24 -8.81
CA VAL A 4 13.60 4.37 -9.75
C VAL A 4 13.67 3.09 -10.57
N GLU A 5 12.79 2.14 -10.27
CA GLU A 5 12.59 1.04 -11.19
C GLU A 5 12.05 1.70 -12.48
N GLU A 6 12.67 1.44 -13.61
CA GLU A 6 12.34 2.04 -14.90
C GLU A 6 11.79 0.95 -15.82
N CYS A 7 10.74 1.25 -16.57
CA CYS A 7 10.16 0.26 -17.45
C CYS A 7 11.21 -0.22 -18.47
N PRO A 8 11.54 -1.54 -18.53
CA PRO A 8 12.62 -2.06 -19.37
C PRO A 8 12.35 -1.91 -20.87
N ARG A 9 11.13 -1.50 -21.25
CA ARG A 9 10.73 -1.26 -22.65
C ARG A 9 10.88 0.19 -23.11
N CYS A 10 10.78 1.17 -22.22
CA CYS A 10 10.74 2.58 -22.62
C CYS A 10 11.48 3.55 -21.69
N GLY A 11 12.00 3.08 -20.56
CA GLY A 11 12.69 3.93 -19.58
C GLY A 11 11.77 4.83 -18.77
N TRP A 12 10.44 4.65 -18.85
CA TRP A 12 9.52 5.44 -18.03
C TRP A 12 9.68 5.10 -16.55
N PRO A 13 9.74 6.09 -15.65
CA PRO A 13 9.90 5.84 -14.23
C PRO A 13 8.67 5.11 -13.68
N GLU A 14 8.88 3.93 -13.07
CA GLU A 14 7.83 3.20 -12.38
C GLU A 14 7.33 3.93 -11.13
N SER A 15 7.96 5.03 -10.72
CA SER A 15 7.45 5.88 -9.65
C SER A 15 6.14 6.59 -10.05
N GLU A 16 5.93 6.84 -11.34
CA GLU A 16 4.75 7.55 -11.86
C GLU A 16 3.93 6.61 -12.75
N ALA A 17 2.75 6.20 -12.26
CA ALA A 17 1.81 5.44 -13.06
C ALA A 17 1.24 6.34 -14.17
N TYR A 18 1.53 6.01 -15.43
CA TYR A 18 1.02 6.75 -16.59
C TYR A 18 -0.51 6.68 -16.67
N GLU A 19 -1.07 5.48 -16.56
CA GLU A 19 -2.52 5.27 -16.49
C GLU A 19 -2.85 4.15 -15.50
N VAL A 20 -3.85 4.37 -14.64
CA VAL A 20 -4.37 3.31 -13.75
C VAL A 20 -5.58 2.66 -14.42
N LEU A 21 -5.43 1.39 -14.82
CA LEU A 21 -6.48 0.64 -15.51
C LEU A 21 -7.58 0.20 -14.55
N SER A 22 -7.19 -0.38 -13.42
CA SER A 22 -8.14 -0.87 -12.43
C SER A 22 -7.53 -0.93 -11.04
N ARG A 23 -8.39 -0.81 -10.02
CA ARG A 23 -8.04 -0.96 -8.61
C ARG A 23 -9.02 -1.93 -7.99
N HIS A 24 -8.49 -2.94 -7.32
CA HIS A 24 -9.28 -3.97 -6.67
C HIS A 24 -8.85 -4.05 -5.20
N LEU A 25 -9.80 -3.81 -4.30
CA LEU A 25 -9.62 -4.16 -2.90
C LEU A 25 -9.71 -5.68 -2.76
N THR A 26 -8.78 -6.26 -2.02
CA THR A 26 -8.75 -7.66 -1.63
C THR A 26 -8.69 -7.75 -0.12
N SER A 27 -8.89 -8.93 0.45
CA SER A 27 -8.80 -9.14 1.91
C SER A 27 -7.41 -8.85 2.48
N GLU A 28 -6.36 -8.96 1.66
CA GLU A 28 -4.96 -8.79 2.07
C GLU A 28 -4.38 -7.42 1.70
N GLY A 29 -5.09 -6.62 0.89
CA GLY A 29 -4.56 -5.35 0.41
C GLY A 29 -5.32 -4.73 -0.75
N VAL A 30 -4.63 -3.90 -1.52
CA VAL A 30 -5.12 -3.28 -2.73
C VAL A 30 -4.22 -3.68 -3.89
N VAL A 31 -4.82 -4.30 -4.90
CA VAL A 31 -4.16 -4.60 -6.17
C VAL A 31 -4.51 -3.51 -7.17
N THR A 32 -3.48 -2.87 -7.72
CA THR A 32 -3.62 -1.82 -8.73
C THR A 32 -2.93 -2.27 -10.01
N TYR A 33 -3.69 -2.28 -11.10
CA TYR A 33 -3.16 -2.53 -12.44
C TYR A 33 -2.87 -1.17 -13.09
N THR A 34 -1.62 -0.95 -13.49
CA THR A 34 -1.17 0.28 -14.12
C THR A 34 -0.61 -0.01 -15.50
N ARG A 35 -0.88 0.86 -16.47
CA ARG A 35 -0.29 0.80 -17.79
C ARG A 35 0.82 1.83 -17.90
N CYS A 36 1.96 1.41 -18.42
CA CYS A 36 3.05 2.29 -18.78
C CYS A 36 2.73 3.03 -20.10
N ALA A 37 3.40 4.16 -20.36
CA ALA A 37 3.26 4.92 -21.61
C ALA A 37 3.55 4.07 -22.86
N CYS A 38 4.41 3.06 -22.75
CA CYS A 38 4.70 2.12 -23.84
C CYS A 38 3.63 1.04 -24.06
N GLY A 39 2.67 0.92 -23.16
CA GLY A 39 1.59 -0.06 -23.21
C GLY A 39 1.78 -1.30 -22.33
N GLU A 40 2.93 -1.47 -21.68
CA GLU A 40 3.20 -2.56 -20.74
C GLU A 40 2.30 -2.48 -19.50
N VAL A 41 1.76 -3.60 -19.06
CA VAL A 41 0.88 -3.66 -17.87
C VAL A 41 1.70 -4.10 -16.67
N GLN A 42 1.71 -3.26 -15.64
CA GLN A 42 2.32 -3.55 -14.35
C GLN A 42 1.25 -3.80 -13.29
N VAL A 43 1.60 -4.65 -12.33
CA VAL A 43 0.74 -4.99 -11.20
C VAL A 43 1.41 -4.53 -9.91
N ARG A 44 0.71 -3.70 -9.14
CA ARG A 44 1.17 -3.18 -7.85
C ARG A 44 0.29 -3.72 -6.75
N VAL A 45 0.90 -4.31 -5.72
CA VAL A 45 0.20 -4.86 -4.56
C VAL A 45 0.61 -4.06 -3.34
N LEU A 46 -0.32 -3.28 -2.81
CA LEU A 46 -0.19 -2.65 -1.49
C LEU A 46 -0.83 -3.59 -0.49
N ARG A 47 -0.03 -4.24 0.37
CA ARG A 47 -0.58 -5.10 1.42
C ARG A 47 -1.09 -4.24 2.58
N PHE A 48 -2.16 -4.69 3.21
CA PHE A 48 -2.53 -4.14 4.52
C PHE A 48 -1.49 -4.59 5.53
N GLU A 49 -0.70 -3.64 6.00
CA GLU A 49 0.13 -3.85 7.15
C GLU A 49 -0.77 -3.98 8.38
N ALA A 50 -0.57 -5.07 9.14
CA ALA A 50 -1.21 -5.25 10.42
C ALA A 50 -0.67 -4.19 11.37
N SER A 51 -1.32 -3.01 11.40
CA SER A 51 -1.01 -2.00 12.39
C SER A 51 -1.18 -2.64 13.76
N PRO A 52 -0.13 -2.61 14.63
CA PRO A 52 -0.23 -3.21 15.94
C PRO A 52 -1.29 -2.46 16.72
N VAL A 53 -2.49 -3.04 16.78
CA VAL A 53 -3.56 -2.55 17.64
C VAL A 53 -3.04 -2.69 19.06
N THR A 54 -2.71 -1.58 19.70
CA THR A 54 -2.35 -1.58 21.11
C THR A 54 -3.65 -1.70 21.89
N PRO A 55 -3.96 -2.84 22.53
CA PRO A 55 -5.15 -2.93 23.34
C PRO A 55 -5.05 -1.91 24.47
N LEU A 56 -5.98 -0.95 24.50
CA LEU A 56 -6.11 -0.07 25.66
C LEU A 56 -6.63 -0.91 26.82
N HIS A 57 -5.73 -1.23 27.75
CA HIS A 57 -6.13 -1.75 29.05
C HIS A 57 -6.85 -0.62 29.80
N ARG A 58 -8.13 -0.83 30.13
CA ARG A 58 -8.86 0.10 31.01
C ARG A 58 -8.37 -0.17 32.44
N THR A 59 -7.44 0.64 32.95
CA THR A 59 -7.13 0.62 34.38
C THR A 59 -8.34 1.11 35.15
N ARG A 60 -8.92 0.24 35.99
CA ARG A 60 -9.90 0.65 36.99
C ARG A 60 -9.15 1.50 38.03
N PRO A 61 -9.52 2.77 38.26
CA PRO A 61 -8.91 3.56 39.32
C PRO A 61 -9.20 2.88 40.67
N SER A 62 -8.14 2.42 41.35
CA SER A 62 -8.22 1.84 42.69
C SER A 62 -8.13 3.00 43.68
N GLY A 63 -9.28 3.56 44.04
CA GLY A 63 -9.39 4.71 44.93
C GLY A 63 -10.75 4.76 45.60
N ALA A 64 -11.03 3.79 46.47
CA ALA A 64 -12.10 3.88 47.46
C ALA A 64 -11.61 3.18 48.73
N SER A 65 -11.03 3.96 49.63
CA SER A 65 -10.84 3.57 51.03
C SER A 65 -11.31 4.77 51.85
N GLY A 66 -12.55 4.65 52.35
CA GLY A 66 -13.07 5.46 53.43
C GLY A 66 -12.84 4.77 54.77
#